data_AF-A0A966GFA9-F1
#
_entry.id   AF-A0A966GFA9-F1
#
_cell.length_a   1.000
_cell.length_b   1.000
_cell.length_c   1.000
_cell.angle_alpha   90.00
_cell.angle_beta   90.00
_cell.angle_gamma   90.00
#
_symmetry.space_group_name_H-M   'P 1'
#
loop_
_entity.id
_entity.type
_entity.pdbx_description
1 polymer ?
#
loop_
_entity_poly.entity_id
_entity_poly.type
_entity_poly.pdbx_seq_one_letter_code
_entity_poly.pdbx_strand_id
1 'polypeptide(L)'
;SAIKPVFVDESLTGMDTFDLAMELGASGVALKTCKGHSMCLLEVARCHEENIPYAVQDLTNPSLAMLHSVGLAARIHTVMGVEANARQFFPAASDDVRSVHRDIVDRPNGAAKTHSLQGTGLGYQMEKLG
;
A
#
# COMPACT_ATOMS: atom_id res chain seq x y z
N SER A 1 -7.64 -20.19 -21.86
CA SER A 1 -6.74 -19.32 -21.07
C SER A 1 -7.39 -17.95 -20.97
N ALA A 2 -7.56 -17.38 -19.78
CA ALA A 2 -8.05 -16.01 -19.61
C ALA A 2 -6.87 -15.03 -19.63
N ILE A 3 -7.04 -13.85 -20.23
CA ILE A 3 -6.04 -12.79 -20.24
C ILE A 3 -5.78 -12.36 -18.79
N LYS A 4 -4.50 -12.25 -18.42
CA LYS A 4 -4.09 -11.78 -17.09
C LYS A 4 -4.21 -10.26 -17.02
N PRO A 5 -4.68 -9.70 -15.90
CA PRO A 5 -4.78 -8.26 -15.76
C PRO A 5 -3.40 -7.62 -15.74
N VAL A 6 -3.28 -6.43 -16.33
CA VAL A 6 -2.04 -5.66 -16.43
C VAL A 6 -2.19 -4.38 -15.60
N PHE A 7 -1.33 -4.20 -14.60
CA PHE A 7 -1.35 -3.04 -13.71
C PHE A 7 -0.17 -2.13 -14.03
N VAL A 8 -0.40 -0.82 -14.14
CA VAL A 8 0.67 0.15 -14.40
C VAL A 8 1.39 0.53 -13.12
N ASP A 9 2.72 0.46 -13.16
CA ASP A 9 3.59 0.71 -12.01
C ASP A 9 4.52 1.92 -12.16
N GLU A 10 5.55 1.82 -13.00
CA GLU A 10 6.64 2.79 -13.06
C GLU A 10 6.22 4.09 -13.74
N SER A 11 5.40 4.01 -14.79
CA SER A 11 4.96 5.16 -15.57
C SER A 11 3.80 5.94 -14.95
N LEU A 12 3.20 5.42 -13.88
CA LEU A 12 2.14 6.11 -13.14
C LEU A 12 2.75 7.22 -12.27
N THR A 13 2.65 8.46 -12.76
CA THR A 13 3.26 9.64 -12.14
C THR A 13 2.26 10.78 -11.93
N GLY A 14 1.06 10.66 -12.48
CA GLY A 14 -0.05 11.60 -12.33
C GLY A 14 -1.29 11.19 -13.13
N MET A 15 -2.35 11.98 -13.05
CA MET A 15 -3.62 11.70 -13.72
C MET A 15 -3.47 11.60 -15.26
N ASP A 16 -2.67 12.46 -15.89
CA ASP A 16 -2.43 12.38 -17.34
C ASP A 16 -1.82 11.01 -17.75
N THR A 17 -0.92 10.46 -16.92
CA THR A 17 -0.35 9.13 -17.16
C THR A 17 -1.29 7.98 -16.79
N PHE A 18 -2.23 8.23 -15.87
CA PHE A 18 -3.32 7.31 -15.55
C PHE A 18 -4.25 7.17 -16.76
N ASP A 19 -4.68 8.30 -17.32
CA ASP A 19 -5.59 8.32 -18.47
C ASP A 19 -4.95 7.65 -19.69
N LEU A 20 -3.68 7.97 -19.97
CA LEU A 20 -2.92 7.31 -21.03
C LEU A 20 -2.79 5.80 -20.79
N ALA A 21 -2.56 5.36 -19.56
CA ALA A 21 -2.51 3.93 -19.24
C ALA A 21 -3.82 3.22 -19.54
N MET A 22 -4.96 3.84 -19.22
CA MET A 22 -6.28 3.29 -19.52
C MET A 22 -6.54 3.26 -21.03
N GLU A 23 -6.17 4.31 -21.77
CA GLU A 23 -6.26 4.37 -23.23
C GLU A 23 -5.46 3.24 -23.90
N LEU A 24 -4.25 2.95 -23.39
CA LEU A 24 -3.38 1.89 -23.87
C LEU A 24 -3.84 0.47 -23.45
N GLY A 25 -4.94 0.36 -22.71
CA GLY A 25 -5.57 -0.92 -22.37
C GLY A 25 -5.03 -1.58 -21.10
N ALA A 26 -4.41 -0.83 -20.18
CA ALA A 26 -4.12 -1.35 -18.86
C ALA A 26 -5.41 -1.74 -18.12
N SER A 27 -5.35 -2.78 -17.31
CA SER A 27 -6.48 -3.23 -16.51
C SER A 27 -6.63 -2.46 -15.20
N GLY A 28 -5.56 -1.83 -14.71
CA GLY A 28 -5.53 -1.20 -13.39
C GLY A 28 -4.22 -0.51 -13.06
N VAL A 29 -4.07 -0.07 -11.81
CA VAL A 29 -2.91 0.69 -11.34
C VAL A 29 -2.30 0.16 -10.05
N ALA A 30 -0.98 0.30 -9.93
CA ALA A 30 -0.24 -0.01 -8.71
C ALA A 30 0.03 1.25 -7.90
N LEU A 31 -0.65 1.37 -6.77
CA LEU A 31 -0.52 2.47 -5.82
C LEU A 31 0.73 2.27 -4.96
N LYS A 32 1.51 3.34 -4.72
CA LYS A 32 2.59 3.34 -3.74
C LYS A 32 2.54 4.60 -2.89
N THR A 33 2.37 4.41 -1.59
CA THR A 33 2.38 5.50 -0.60
C THR A 33 3.67 6.32 -0.66
N CYS A 34 4.81 5.67 -0.92
CA CYS A 34 6.12 6.31 -1.03
C CYS A 34 6.31 7.14 -2.33
N LYS A 35 5.48 6.94 -3.37
CA LYS A 35 5.46 7.84 -4.54
C LYS A 35 4.57 9.07 -4.30
N GLY A 36 3.67 9.01 -3.32
CA GLY A 36 2.87 10.15 -2.88
C GLY A 36 1.51 9.72 -2.33
N HIS A 37 1.23 10.07 -1.07
CA HIS A 37 -0.05 9.77 -0.43
C HIS A 37 -1.24 10.48 -1.10
N SER A 38 -1.10 11.78 -1.39
CA SER A 38 -2.16 12.54 -2.05
C SER A 38 -2.51 11.97 -3.43
N MET A 39 -1.50 11.56 -4.20
CA MET A 39 -1.72 10.92 -5.50
C MET A 39 -2.47 9.60 -5.34
N CYS A 40 -2.06 8.74 -4.38
CA CYS A 40 -2.77 7.50 -4.10
C CYS A 40 -4.25 7.73 -3.79
N LEU A 41 -4.60 8.78 -3.04
CA LEU A 41 -6.00 9.09 -2.72
C LEU A 41 -6.81 9.50 -3.96
N LEU A 42 -6.21 10.31 -4.86
CA LEU A 42 -6.84 10.71 -6.11
C LEU A 42 -7.03 9.50 -7.05
N GLU A 43 -6.00 8.66 -7.19
CA GLU A 43 -6.04 7.43 -7.97
C GLU A 43 -7.10 6.45 -7.43
N VAL A 44 -7.19 6.27 -6.12
CA VAL A 44 -8.23 5.43 -5.49
C VAL A 44 -9.63 5.97 -5.79
N ALA A 45 -9.85 7.28 -5.64
CA ALA A 45 -11.13 7.90 -5.93
C ALA A 45 -11.54 7.69 -7.40
N ARG A 46 -10.62 7.93 -8.33
CA ARG A 46 -10.80 7.69 -9.75
C ARG A 46 -11.11 6.22 -10.05
N CYS A 47 -10.34 5.31 -9.47
CA CYS A 47 -10.54 3.88 -9.65
C CYS A 47 -11.91 3.40 -9.13
N HIS A 48 -12.39 3.96 -8.02
CA HIS A 48 -13.73 3.64 -7.49
C HIS A 48 -14.83 4.13 -8.42
N GLU A 49 -14.71 5.36 -8.92
CA GLU A 49 -15.68 5.95 -9.85
C GLU A 49 -15.81 5.12 -11.14
N GLU A 50 -14.68 4.64 -11.67
CA GLU A 50 -14.62 3.95 -12.95
C GLU A 50 -14.61 2.42 -12.85
N ASN A 51 -14.73 1.87 -11.63
CA ASN A 51 -14.61 0.44 -11.34
C ASN A 51 -13.29 -0.19 -11.84
N ILE A 52 -12.20 0.58 -11.79
CA ILE A 52 -10.86 0.13 -12.16
C ILE A 52 -10.22 -0.57 -10.96
N PRO A 53 -9.71 -1.81 -11.09
CA PRO A 53 -8.98 -2.46 -10.03
C PRO A 53 -7.62 -1.81 -9.77
N TYR A 54 -7.17 -1.86 -8.52
CA TYR A 54 -5.84 -1.37 -8.13
C TYR A 54 -5.20 -2.28 -7.09
N ALA A 55 -3.88 -2.25 -7.03
CA ALA A 55 -3.05 -2.96 -6.06
C ALA A 55 -2.23 -1.97 -5.23
N VAL A 56 -1.86 -2.33 -3.99
CA VAL A 56 -0.92 -1.53 -3.17
C VAL A 56 0.44 -2.22 -3.17
N GLN A 57 1.45 -1.49 -3.65
CA GLN A 57 2.84 -1.95 -3.75
C GLN A 57 3.77 -1.06 -2.91
N ASP A 58 4.69 -1.68 -2.18
CA ASP A 58 5.46 -1.01 -1.13
C ASP A 58 6.94 -0.81 -1.48
N LEU A 59 7.38 -1.09 -2.71
CA LEU A 59 8.80 -0.96 -3.16
C LEU A 59 9.83 -1.51 -2.16
N THR A 60 9.48 -2.52 -1.36
CA THR A 60 10.32 -3.04 -0.26
C THR A 60 10.63 -2.00 0.84
N ASN A 61 9.69 -1.13 1.22
CA ASN A 61 9.88 -0.20 2.34
C ASN A 61 9.77 -0.89 3.71
N PRO A 62 10.68 -0.61 4.67
CA PRO A 62 10.59 -1.11 6.05
C PRO A 62 9.96 -0.11 7.03
N SER A 63 9.81 -0.49 8.30
CA SER A 63 9.40 0.37 9.43
C SER A 63 8.13 1.19 9.13
N LEU A 64 8.13 2.49 9.43
CA LEU A 64 6.99 3.41 9.32
C LEU A 64 6.41 3.45 7.90
N ALA A 65 7.24 3.31 6.87
CA ALA A 65 6.79 3.30 5.49
C ALA A 65 5.95 2.04 5.16
N MET A 66 6.34 0.88 5.69
CA MET A 66 5.49 -0.32 5.63
C MET A 66 4.16 -0.10 6.35
N LEU A 67 4.16 0.54 7.52
CA LEU A 67 2.92 0.87 8.25
C LEU A 67 2.01 1.79 7.43
N HIS A 68 2.59 2.71 6.64
CA HIS A 68 1.86 3.57 5.73
C HIS A 68 1.11 2.76 4.67
N SER A 69 1.83 1.88 3.97
CA SER A 69 1.29 1.03 2.91
C SER A 69 0.20 0.11 3.44
N VAL A 70 0.44 -0.57 4.56
CA VAL A 70 -0.55 -1.43 5.23
C VAL A 70 -1.75 -0.64 5.71
N GLY A 71 -1.52 0.53 6.32
CA GLY A 71 -2.58 1.39 6.86
C GLY A 71 -3.51 1.94 5.78
N LEU A 72 -2.95 2.34 4.63
CA LEU A 72 -3.74 2.73 3.47
C LEU A 72 -4.53 1.53 2.92
N ALA A 73 -3.84 0.40 2.67
CA ALA A 73 -4.47 -0.81 2.12
C ALA A 73 -5.64 -1.32 2.97
N ALA A 74 -5.55 -1.23 4.30
CA ALA A 74 -6.63 -1.63 5.20
C ALA A 74 -7.89 -0.74 5.13
N ARG A 75 -7.82 0.42 4.47
CA ARG A 75 -8.91 1.40 4.35
C ARG A 75 -9.46 1.51 2.92
N ILE A 76 -8.92 0.73 1.98
CA ILE A 76 -9.32 0.74 0.57
C ILE A 76 -9.54 -0.70 0.06
N HIS A 77 -10.21 -0.86 -1.08
CA HIS A 77 -10.57 -2.16 -1.67
C HIS A 77 -9.58 -2.68 -2.73
N THR A 78 -8.31 -2.85 -2.34
CA THR A 78 -7.24 -3.38 -3.20
C THR A 78 -7.42 -4.87 -3.52
N VAL A 79 -7.05 -5.29 -4.75
CA VAL A 79 -7.35 -6.63 -5.30
C VAL A 79 -6.68 -7.80 -4.58
N MET A 80 -5.52 -7.59 -3.97
CA MET A 80 -4.71 -8.67 -3.34
C MET A 80 -4.13 -8.26 -1.98
N GLY A 81 -4.78 -7.32 -1.30
CA GLY A 81 -4.22 -6.72 -0.09
C GLY A 81 -3.03 -5.82 -0.44
N VAL A 82 -1.89 -6.04 0.22
CA VAL A 82 -0.72 -5.15 0.16
C VAL A 82 0.57 -5.94 0.01
N GLU A 83 1.43 -5.50 -0.89
CA GLU A 83 2.83 -5.92 -0.92
C GLU A 83 3.53 -5.38 0.33
N ALA A 84 4.10 -6.25 1.15
CA ALA A 84 4.84 -5.87 2.36
C ALA A 84 5.91 -6.94 2.65
N ASN A 85 6.86 -7.06 1.73
CA ASN A 85 7.90 -8.09 1.71
C ASN A 85 9.20 -7.65 2.40
N ALA A 86 9.42 -6.35 2.62
CA ALA A 86 10.67 -5.80 3.18
C ALA A 86 11.12 -6.52 4.46
N ARG A 87 10.19 -6.80 5.37
CA ARG A 87 10.45 -7.54 6.62
C ARG A 87 11.04 -8.94 6.45
N GLN A 88 10.93 -9.56 5.27
CA GLN A 88 11.51 -10.88 4.98
C GLN A 88 12.99 -10.80 4.62
N PHE A 89 13.43 -9.64 4.11
CA PHE A 89 14.79 -9.41 3.63
C PHE A 89 15.58 -8.47 4.55
N PHE A 90 14.88 -7.56 5.25
CA PHE A 90 15.43 -6.59 6.21
C PHE A 90 14.65 -6.63 7.54
N PRO A 91 14.60 -7.79 8.24
CA PRO A 91 13.75 -7.95 9.44
C PRO A 91 14.09 -6.98 10.58
N ALA A 92 15.37 -6.66 10.75
CA ALA A 92 15.84 -5.75 11.80
C ALA A 92 15.45 -4.28 11.54
N ALA A 93 15.18 -3.93 10.28
CA ALA A 93 14.79 -2.56 9.90
C ALA A 93 13.37 -2.19 10.36
N SER A 94 12.66 -3.08 11.06
CA SER A 94 11.32 -2.81 11.63
C SER A 94 11.27 -3.13 13.13
N ASP A 95 12.41 -3.30 13.80
CA ASP A 95 12.46 -3.64 15.23
C ASP A 95 11.92 -2.53 16.13
N ASP A 96 12.13 -1.27 15.72
CA ASP A 96 11.57 -0.06 16.32
C ASP A 96 10.04 -0.13 16.38
N VAL A 97 9.40 -0.36 15.24
CA VAL A 97 7.93 -0.40 15.12
C VAL A 97 7.34 -1.71 15.62
N ARG A 98 8.10 -2.81 15.65
CA ARG A 98 7.61 -4.13 16.09
C ARG A 98 7.14 -4.12 17.55
N SER A 99 7.72 -3.27 18.40
CA SER A 99 7.34 -3.12 19.81
C SER A 99 5.86 -2.74 19.98
N VAL A 100 5.33 -1.90 19.08
CA VAL A 100 3.94 -1.41 19.10
C VAL A 100 3.06 -2.09 18.05
N HIS A 101 3.63 -2.40 16.89
CA HIS A 101 2.92 -2.89 15.70
C HIS A 101 3.27 -4.34 15.35
N ARG A 102 3.53 -5.17 16.36
CA ARG A 102 3.92 -6.58 16.21
C ARG A 102 3.08 -7.34 15.19
N ASP A 103 1.75 -7.24 15.24
CA ASP A 103 0.87 -8.03 14.35
C ASP A 103 0.89 -7.56 12.89
N ILE A 104 1.40 -6.36 12.61
CA ILE A 104 1.67 -5.87 11.24
C ILE A 104 3.01 -6.42 10.75
N VAL A 105 4.04 -6.37 11.61
CA VAL A 105 5.38 -6.85 11.28
C VAL A 105 5.40 -8.38 11.17
N ASP A 106 4.88 -9.11 12.14
CA ASP A 106 4.99 -10.57 12.20
C ASP A 106 3.98 -11.26 11.26
N ARG A 107 2.86 -10.59 10.93
CA ARG A 107 1.75 -11.09 10.09
C ARG A 107 1.31 -12.50 10.46
N PRO A 108 0.76 -12.72 11.67
CA PRO A 108 0.28 -14.03 12.08
C PRO A 108 -0.76 -14.55 11.07
N ASN A 109 -0.59 -15.80 10.62
CA ASN A 109 -1.41 -16.43 9.58
C ASN A 109 -1.42 -15.66 8.24
N GLY A 110 -0.34 -14.95 7.91
CA GLY A 110 -0.19 -14.21 6.65
C GLY A 110 -0.91 -12.87 6.59
N ALA A 111 -1.66 -12.49 7.63
CA ALA A 111 -2.45 -11.26 7.67
C ALA A 111 -1.79 -10.18 8.55
N ALA A 112 -1.69 -8.96 8.02
CA ALA A 112 -1.31 -7.79 8.82
C ALA A 112 -2.53 -7.28 9.60
N LYS A 113 -2.52 -7.40 10.93
CA LYS A 113 -3.63 -6.91 11.74
C LYS A 113 -3.39 -5.46 12.14
N THR A 114 -4.29 -4.57 11.73
CA THR A 114 -4.12 -3.11 11.86
C THR A 114 -4.70 -2.52 13.14
N HIS A 115 -5.05 -3.34 14.13
CA HIS A 115 -5.65 -2.87 15.38
C HIS A 115 -4.74 -1.92 16.17
N SER A 116 -3.42 -2.01 15.99
CA SER A 116 -2.44 -1.12 16.61
C SER A 116 -2.29 0.23 15.89
N LEU A 117 -2.94 0.45 14.74
CA LEU A 117 -2.96 1.75 14.08
C LEU A 117 -4.10 2.59 14.67
N GLN A 118 -3.78 3.45 15.65
CA GLN A 118 -4.77 4.20 16.44
C GLN A 118 -4.37 5.66 16.65
N GLY A 119 -5.36 6.51 16.90
CA GLY A 119 -5.17 7.93 17.18
C GLY A 119 -5.12 8.80 15.92
N THR A 120 -4.64 10.03 16.09
CA THR A 120 -4.63 11.06 15.05
C THR A 120 -3.62 10.74 13.93
N GLY A 121 -3.90 11.26 12.73
CA GLY A 121 -3.04 11.10 11.55
C GLY A 121 -3.11 9.68 11.00
N LEU A 122 -1.95 9.10 10.68
CA LEU A 122 -1.85 7.74 10.14
C LEU A 122 -1.88 6.64 11.23
N GLY A 123 -2.00 7.03 12.50
CA GLY A 123 -2.20 6.12 13.62
C GLY A 123 -0.95 5.36 14.07
N TYR A 124 0.25 5.85 13.73
CA TYR A 124 1.53 5.18 14.06
C TYR A 124 1.88 5.18 15.55
N GLN A 125 1.08 5.82 16.40
CA GLN A 125 1.34 5.90 17.84
C GLN A 125 2.79 6.33 18.15
N MET A 126 3.28 7.39 17.49
CA MET A 126 4.69 7.82 17.54
C MET A 126 5.25 7.96 18.96
N GLU A 127 4.44 8.41 19.91
CA GLU A 127 4.84 8.58 21.32
C GLU A 127 5.15 7.25 22.05
N LYS A 128 4.71 6.12 21.49
CA LYS A 128 4.97 4.77 22.02
C LYS A 128 6.15 4.09 21.31
N LEU A 129 6.63 4.68 20.22
CA LEU A 129 7.83 4.23 19.51
C LEU A 129 9.05 4.83 20.22
N GLY A 130 10.07 4.01 20.48
CA GLY A 130 11.30 4.40 21.17
C GLY A 130 12.29 5.09 20.25
#